data_AF-A0A8J7Y7U8-F1
#
_entry.id   AF-A0A8J7Y7U8-F1
#
_cell.length_a   1.000
_cell.length_b   1.000
_cell.length_c   1.000
_cell.angle_alpha   90.00
_cell.angle_beta   90.00
_cell.angle_gamma   90.00
#
_symmetry.space_group_name_H-M   'P 1'
#
loop_
_entity.id
_entity.type
_entity.pdbx_description
1 polymer ?
#
loop_
_entity_poly.entity_id
_entity_poly.type
_entity_poly.pdbx_seq_one_letter_code
_entity_poly.pdbx_strand_id
1 'polypeptide(L)'
;MSAKELAEACGFSLPTVYRRVDDLVDAGLVVENNELDPSGNHYTSYEAAVEHIDVDVRDGELDVTITQQSDAVDRFTRVWEDIRGGDE
;
A
#
# COMPACT_ATOMS: atom_id res chain seq x y z
N MET A 1 5.91 -1.52 -8.86
CA MET A 1 7.36 -1.84 -8.96
C MET A 1 7.62 -3.23 -8.42
N SER A 2 8.44 -4.04 -9.07
CA SER A 2 8.89 -5.33 -8.55
C SER A 2 9.89 -5.18 -7.39
N ALA A 3 10.09 -6.24 -6.60
CA ALA A 3 11.11 -6.26 -5.54
C ALA A 3 12.53 -5.96 -6.07
N LYS A 4 12.84 -6.36 -7.31
CA LYS A 4 14.13 -6.06 -7.94
C LYS A 4 14.29 -4.57 -8.25
N GLU A 5 13.24 -3.94 -8.79
CA GLU A 5 13.25 -2.50 -9.05
C GLU A 5 13.33 -1.69 -7.76
N LEU A 6 12.66 -2.11 -6.69
CA LEU A 6 12.77 -1.49 -5.37
C LEU A 6 14.18 -1.67 -4.76
N ALA A 7 14.81 -2.83 -4.93
CA ALA A 7 16.18 -3.07 -4.48
C ALA A 7 17.18 -2.14 -5.17
N GLU A 8 17.02 -1.95 -6.48
CA GLU A 8 17.83 -1.02 -7.27
C GLU A 8 17.57 0.43 -6.87
N ALA A 9 16.30 0.85 -6.83
CA ALA A 9 15.91 2.23 -6.54
C ALA A 9 16.29 2.67 -5.11
N CYS A 10 16.18 1.78 -4.12
CA CYS A 10 16.47 2.09 -2.73
C CYS A 10 17.89 1.68 -2.29
N GLY A 11 18.67 1.00 -3.15
CA GLY A 11 20.00 0.51 -2.80
C GLY A 11 20.02 -0.55 -1.69
N PHE A 12 18.96 -1.34 -1.57
CA PHE A 12 18.83 -2.38 -0.54
C PHE A 12 19.00 -3.78 -1.14
N SER A 13 19.44 -4.72 -0.30
CA SER A 13 19.44 -6.14 -0.69
C SER A 13 18.01 -6.65 -0.87
N LEU A 14 17.79 -7.60 -1.79
CA LEU A 14 16.47 -8.23 -1.99
C LEU A 14 15.84 -8.74 -0.68
N PRO A 15 16.56 -9.44 0.23
CA PRO A 15 15.96 -9.85 1.51
C PRO A 15 15.49 -8.68 2.38
N THR A 16 16.17 -7.54 2.33
CA THR A 16 15.77 -6.33 3.06
C THR A 16 14.55 -5.69 2.45
N VAL A 17 14.45 -5.70 1.11
CA VAL A 17 13.26 -5.22 0.40
C VAL A 17 12.06 -6.07 0.76
N TYR A 18 12.14 -7.41 0.62
CA TYR A 18 11.04 -8.32 0.98
C TYR A 18 10.53 -8.06 2.40
N ARG A 19 11.43 -8.04 3.39
CA ARG A 19 11.03 -7.74 4.78
C ARG A 19 10.28 -6.40 4.91
N ARG A 20 10.75 -5.35 4.24
CA ARG A 20 10.12 -4.02 4.32
C ARG A 20 8.79 -3.93 3.57
N VAL A 21 8.69 -4.54 2.40
CA VAL A 21 7.41 -4.52 1.66
C VAL A 21 6.39 -5.38 2.38
N ASP A 22 6.78 -6.50 2.98
CA ASP A 22 5.91 -7.32 3.83
C ASP A 22 5.39 -6.48 5.01
N ASP A 23 6.27 -5.79 5.75
CA ASP A 23 5.88 -4.90 6.85
C ASP A 23 4.92 -3.78 6.39
N LEU A 24 5.14 -3.22 5.19
CA LEU A 24 4.30 -2.17 4.63
C LEU A 24 2.95 -2.68 4.09
N VAL A 25 2.92 -3.91 3.58
CA VAL A 25 1.69 -4.60 3.16
C VAL A 25 0.84 -4.95 4.39
N ASP A 26 1.45 -5.48 5.44
CA ASP A 26 0.78 -5.76 6.71
C ASP A 26 0.21 -4.49 7.35
N ALA A 27 0.88 -3.35 7.16
CA ALA A 27 0.41 -2.04 7.61
C ALA A 27 -0.63 -1.38 6.67
N GLY A 28 -0.94 -1.99 5.52
CA GLY A 28 -1.87 -1.44 4.52
C GLY A 28 -1.35 -0.19 3.80
N LEU A 29 -0.04 0.06 3.82
CA LEU A 29 0.60 1.20 3.15
C LEU A 29 1.02 0.88 1.71
N VAL A 30 1.17 -0.40 1.41
CA VAL A 30 1.53 -0.94 0.09
C VAL A 30 0.57 -2.08 -0.25
N VAL A 31 0.18 -2.18 -1.52
CA VAL A 31 -0.57 -3.31 -2.08
C VAL A 31 0.38 -4.18 -2.89
N GLU A 32 0.25 -5.49 -2.70
CA GLU A 32 0.91 -6.51 -3.51
C GLU A 32 -0.02 -6.98 -4.64
N ASN A 33 0.46 -6.91 -5.88
CA ASN A 33 -0.22 -7.43 -7.06
C ASN A 33 0.61 -8.55 -7.71
N ASN A 34 -0.02 -9.68 -8.00
CA ASN A 34 0.62 -10.78 -8.72
C ASN A 34 0.22 -10.72 -10.19
N GLU A 35 1.15 -10.30 -11.05
CA GLU A 35 0.91 -10.19 -12.49
C GLU A 35 1.19 -11.54 -13.18
N LEU A 36 0.16 -12.08 -13.83
CA LEU A 36 0.24 -13.31 -14.62
C LEU A 36 0.68 -12.96 -16.05
N ASP A 37 1.95 -13.19 -16.37
CA ASP A 37 2.43 -13.12 -17.75
C ASP A 37 2.15 -14.45 -18.49
N PRO A 38 1.52 -14.43 -19.69
CA PRO A 38 1.24 -15.64 -20.48
C PRO A 38 2.50 -16.40 -20.97
N SER A 39 3.70 -15.83 -20.81
CA SER A 39 4.99 -16.46 -21.13
C SER A 39 5.65 -17.12 -19.91
N GLY A 40 5.01 -17.07 -18.73
CA GLY A 40 5.38 -17.88 -17.56
C GLY A 40 6.33 -17.22 -16.57
N ASN A 41 6.72 -15.96 -16.75
CA ASN A 41 7.52 -15.24 -15.76
C ASN A 41 6.62 -14.42 -14.85
N HIS A 42 6.11 -15.04 -13.79
CA HIS A 42 5.39 -14.34 -12.73
C HIS A 42 6.33 -13.33 -12.08
N TYR A 43 5.88 -12.09 -11.94
CA TYR A 43 6.53 -11.14 -11.04
C TYR A 43 5.48 -10.47 -10.17
N THR A 44 5.84 -10.34 -8.91
CA THR A 44 5.08 -9.59 -7.93
C THR A 44 5.43 -8.12 -8.07
N SER A 45 4.41 -7.28 -8.20
CA SER A 45 4.53 -5.83 -8.21
C SER A 45 3.92 -5.24 -6.94
N TYR A 46 4.57 -4.19 -6.43
CA TYR A 46 4.18 -3.45 -5.24
C TYR A 46 3.80 -2.03 -5.64
N GLU A 47 2.70 -1.55 -5.08
CA GLU A 47 2.13 -0.22 -5.33
C GLU A 47 1.77 0.47 -4.01
N ALA A 48 1.92 1.79 -3.93
CA ALA A 48 1.52 2.52 -2.74
C ALA A 48 0.00 2.55 -2.58
N ALA A 49 -0.51 2.22 -1.40
CA ALA A 49 -1.93 2.32 -1.04
C ALA A 49 -2.31 3.73 -0.51
N VAL A 50 -1.29 4.57 -0.29
CA VAL A 50 -1.43 5.89 0.31
C VAL A 50 -0.99 6.97 -0.67
N GLU A 51 -1.64 8.13 -0.57
CA GLU A 51 -1.29 9.32 -1.32
C GLU A 51 -0.18 10.08 -0.57
N HIS A 52 -0.30 10.17 0.75
CA HIS A 52 0.59 10.99 1.55
C HIS A 52 0.70 10.48 3.00
N ILE A 53 1.89 10.61 3.60
CA ILE A 53 2.15 10.33 5.01
C ILE A 53 2.84 11.56 5.61
N ASP A 54 2.21 12.19 6.59
CA ASP A 54 2.82 13.22 7.43
C ASP A 54 3.28 12.61 8.74
N VAL A 55 4.54 12.88 9.11
CA VAL A 55 5.13 12.46 10.38
C VAL A 55 5.66 13.70 11.10
N ASP A 56 5.02 14.03 12.21
CA ASP A 56 5.42 15.10 13.10
C ASP A 56 6.12 14.51 14.33
N VAL A 57 7.35 14.97 14.58
CA VAL A 57 8.11 14.58 15.78
C VAL A 57 8.27 15.80 16.68
N ARG A 58 7.60 15.79 17.84
CA ARG A 58 7.60 16.91 18.80
C ARG A 58 7.73 16.38 20.22
N ASP A 59 8.69 16.90 20.97
CA ASP A 59 8.93 16.55 22.39
C ASP A 59 9.06 15.04 22.68
N GLY A 60 9.54 14.26 21.70
CA GLY A 60 9.67 12.80 21.80
C GLY A 60 8.39 12.02 21.47
N GLU A 61 7.31 12.72 21.12
CA GLU A 61 6.08 12.15 20.59
C GLU A 61 6.09 12.11 19.07
N LEU A 62 5.40 11.12 18.50
CA LEU A 62 5.17 10.97 17.07
C LEU A 62 3.67 11.13 16.80
N ASP A 63 3.33 12.11 15.97
CA ASP A 63 2.00 12.25 15.38
C ASP A 63 2.10 11.85 13.90
N VAL A 64 1.27 10.88 13.49
CA VAL A 64 1.31 10.32 12.15
C VAL A 64 -0.06 10.45 11.51
N THR A 65 -0.12 11.18 10.40
CA THR A 65 -1.33 11.33 9.60
C THR A 65 -1.14 10.64 8.25
N ILE A 66 -2.05 9.73 7.91
CA ILE A 66 -2.00 8.97 6.65
C ILE A 66 -3.19 9.39 5.79
N THR A 67 -2.90 9.89 4.59
CA THR A 67 -3.89 10.15 3.54
C THR A 67 -3.87 8.97 2.57
N GLN A 68 -4.92 8.16 2.61
CA GLN A 68 -5.05 6.98 1.72
C GLN A 68 -5.37 7.42 0.29
N GLN A 69 -4.88 6.65 -0.70
CA GLN A 69 -5.39 6.82 -2.05
C GLN A 69 -6.86 6.46 -2.02
N SER A 70 -7.72 7.43 -2.36
CA SER A 70 -9.14 7.17 -2.47
C SER A 70 -9.36 6.30 -3.70
N ASP A 71 -9.34 4.99 -3.53
CA ASP A 71 -9.87 4.11 -4.56
C ASP A 71 -11.33 4.50 -4.73
N ALA A 72 -11.72 4.93 -5.93
CA ALA A 72 -13.09 5.32 -6.21
C ALA A 72 -14.08 4.18 -5.83
N VAL A 73 -13.56 2.95 -5.73
CA VAL A 73 -14.22 1.74 -5.24
C VAL A 73 -14.56 1.80 -3.75
N ASP A 74 -13.66 2.23 -2.86
CA ASP A 74 -13.98 2.33 -1.41
C ASP A 74 -15.01 3.44 -1.14
N ARG A 75 -14.92 4.56 -1.87
CA ARG A 75 -15.99 5.58 -1.83
C ARG A 75 -17.31 5.02 -2.37
N PHE A 76 -17.26 4.24 -3.45
CA PHE A 76 -18.46 3.63 -4.02
C PHE A 76 -19.09 2.61 -3.07
N THR A 77 -18.31 1.73 -2.45
CA THR A 77 -18.76 0.77 -1.45
C THR A 77 -19.37 1.48 -0.25
N ARG A 78 -18.70 2.51 0.29
CA ARG A 78 -19.20 3.28 1.43
C ARG A 78 -20.50 4.03 1.11
N VAL A 79 -20.62 4.61 -0.09
CA VAL A 79 -21.86 5.27 -0.56
C VAL A 79 -22.97 4.24 -0.82
N TRP A 80 -22.62 3.06 -1.32
CA TRP A 80 -23.57 1.99 -1.60
C TRP A 80 -24.08 1.30 -0.34
N GLU A 81 -23.22 1.15 0.67
CA GLU A 81 -23.57 0.69 2.02
C GLU A 81 -24.42 1.73 2.76
N ASP A 82 -24.13 3.02 2.62
CA ASP A 82 -24.94 4.12 3.19
C ASP A 82 -26.35 4.19 2.56
N ILE A 83 -26.47 3.97 1.25
CA ILE A 83 -27.77 3.91 0.55
C ILE A 83 -28.57 2.64 0.93
N ARG A 84 -27.90 1.54 1.30
CA ARG A 84 -28.55 0.28 1.74
C ARG A 84 -28.77 0.17 3.25
N GLY A 85 -28.07 0.96 4.06
CA GLY A 85 -28.13 0.96 5.51
C GLY A 85 -29.24 1.83 6.11
N GLY A 86 -30.14 2.36 5.29
CA GLY A 86 -31.35 3.04 5.75
C GLY A 86 -32.42 2.06 6.21
N ASP A 87 -32.13 1.25 7.23
CA ASP A 87 -33.09 0.59 8.11
C ASP A 87 -32.31 -0.07 9.27
N GLU A 88 -32.21 0.65 10.40
CA GLU A 88 -32.38 0.18 11.79
C GLU A 88 -32.19 1.35 12.79
#